data_AF-A0A6J0THQ8-F1
#
_entry.id   AF-A0A6J0THQ8-F1
#
_cell.length_a   1.000
_cell.length_b   1.000
_cell.length_c   1.000
_cell.angle_alpha   90.00
_cell.angle_beta   90.00
_cell.angle_gamma   90.00
#
_symmetry.space_group_name_H-M   'P 1'
#
loop_
_entity.id
_entity.type
_entity.pdbx_description
1 polymer ?
#
loop_
_entity_poly.entity_id
_entity_poly.type
_entity_poly.pdbx_seq_one_letter_code
_entity_poly.pdbx_strand_id
1 'polypeptide(L)'
;MNEWKNAKPSLEPRKALVSAHYWSNPTRACRFCRKEEVDALQDLRFCKLCPPAGARKATPPTHGWHSPDCGQGAGSMASDFPPTISIQLVEEPRLLKLKKTFMTKFKSTPKFYARAPGRVNLIGEHIDYCGYAVLPMAIEQDILIAAEPLSTPDIHLANTNPLYSDFHTNADNIQINQAKPLWHNYFLCGFKGIEEHFDLQSPRGVNCLVEGTIPPSSGLSSSSALVCCAGLATLVANGKTLPKVELAELCSRSERYIGTEGGGMDQSICFLAEKGTAKLIKFNPLRATDVRLPKGAAFVIANSCVEMNKAATSHFNIRVMECRLATKLLAKSRGLDWKEAEKLQEVQLRLKLSLAEMLEVLEEVLHPEPYSLEEIGQKLGMSPKQLRTEVLSQNTQDVATFKLYQRAKHVYSEAARVLEFKKICTEAPEDALRRLGDLMNQSHASCRDLYECSCPELDQLVDTCLQFGAVGSRLTGAGWGGCAVSMVPVDKLEGFLAGVKEAYYKHCGQRLAQEESSLFATHPGGGAAVFLEA
;
A
#
# COMPACT_ATOMS: atom_id res chain seq x y z
N MET A 1 -58.36 8.72 15.87
CA MET A 1 -58.86 8.91 17.25
C MET A 1 -57.66 9.05 18.16
N ASN A 2 -57.65 10.13 18.94
CA ASN A 2 -56.71 10.56 19.99
C ASN A 2 -55.37 11.20 19.57
N GLU A 3 -55.43 12.53 19.64
CA GLU A 3 -54.37 13.54 19.76
C GLU A 3 -53.41 13.26 20.91
N TRP A 4 -52.09 13.43 20.71
CA TRP A 4 -51.18 13.97 21.74
C TRP A 4 -50.17 14.91 21.07
N LYS A 5 -49.95 16.04 21.76
CA LYS A 5 -49.43 17.32 21.28
C LYS A 5 -47.90 17.40 21.25
N ASN A 6 -47.41 18.17 20.28
CA ASN A 6 -46.32 19.15 20.33
C ASN A 6 -45.18 18.98 21.35
N ALA A 7 -43.97 18.75 20.83
CA ALA A 7 -42.77 19.50 21.23
C ALA A 7 -41.70 19.44 20.11
N LYS A 8 -41.48 20.58 19.43
CA LYS A 8 -40.29 20.81 18.59
C LYS A 8 -39.15 21.31 19.48
N PRO A 9 -37.91 20.83 19.33
CA PRO A 9 -36.74 21.55 19.81
C PRO A 9 -36.21 22.47 18.70
N SER A 10 -36.26 23.77 18.95
CA SER A 10 -35.53 24.81 18.23
C SER A 10 -34.03 24.71 18.56
N LEU A 11 -33.20 24.43 17.57
CA LEU A 11 -31.75 24.57 17.66
C LEU A 11 -31.35 25.88 16.99
N GLU A 12 -31.15 26.91 17.82
CA GLU A 12 -30.43 28.12 17.42
C GLU A 12 -28.94 27.80 17.20
N PRO A 13 -28.30 28.35 16.16
CA PRO A 13 -26.86 28.17 15.96
C PRO A 13 -26.08 29.05 16.93
N ARG A 14 -25.30 28.41 17.82
CA ARG A 14 -24.30 29.09 18.65
C ARG A 14 -23.22 29.70 17.74
N LYS A 15 -23.16 31.03 17.71
CA LYS A 15 -22.06 31.82 17.16
C LYS A 15 -20.76 31.48 17.93
N ALA A 16 -19.84 30.79 17.27
CA ALA A 16 -18.46 30.73 17.73
C ALA A 16 -17.76 32.05 17.37
N LEU A 17 -17.37 32.79 18.41
CA LEU A 17 -16.50 33.96 18.32
C LEU A 17 -15.11 33.49 17.85
N VAL A 18 -14.80 33.72 16.58
CA VAL A 18 -13.44 33.64 16.05
C VAL A 18 -12.76 34.96 16.38
N SER A 19 -11.91 34.96 17.41
CA SER A 19 -10.99 36.07 17.67
C SER A 19 -9.88 36.03 16.62
N ALA A 20 -9.97 36.91 15.64
CA ALA A 20 -8.88 37.23 14.74
C ALA A 20 -7.75 37.92 15.53
N HIS A 21 -6.59 37.29 15.61
CA HIS A 21 -5.35 37.98 15.96
C HIS A 21 -4.50 38.16 14.71
N TYR A 22 -4.64 39.36 14.18
CA TYR A 22 -3.71 40.02 13.28
C TYR A 22 -2.30 39.96 13.88
N TRP A 23 -1.36 39.31 13.18
CA TRP A 23 0.04 39.68 13.26
C TRP A 23 0.41 40.41 11.99
N SER A 24 0.48 41.73 12.15
CA SER A 24 1.05 42.67 11.21
C SER A 24 2.55 42.43 11.05
N ASN A 25 2.95 42.41 9.78
CA ASN A 25 4.31 42.54 9.30
C ASN A 25 4.87 43.94 9.68
N PRO A 26 6.18 44.06 9.95
CA PRO A 26 6.91 45.20 9.41
C PRO A 26 8.20 44.78 8.68
N THR A 27 8.16 45.00 7.36
CA THR A 27 9.17 45.65 6.50
C THR A 27 10.67 45.35 6.66
N ARG A 28 11.23 44.83 5.55
CA ARG A 28 12.42 45.29 4.79
C ARG A 28 13.74 45.53 5.55
N ALA A 29 14.76 44.73 5.25
CA ALA A 29 15.85 45.08 4.31
C ALA A 29 17.01 44.06 4.38
N CYS A 30 17.34 43.38 3.28
CA CYS A 30 18.70 43.38 2.72
C CYS A 30 18.73 42.66 1.36
N ARG A 31 19.08 43.40 0.30
CA ARG A 31 19.56 42.86 -0.98
C ARG A 31 21.06 42.61 -0.84
N PHE A 32 21.56 41.46 -1.29
CA PHE A 32 22.70 41.28 -2.21
C PHE A 32 23.20 39.83 -2.13
N CYS A 33 22.92 39.04 -3.17
CA CYS A 33 23.86 38.18 -3.89
C CYS A 33 23.07 37.28 -4.85
N ARG A 34 23.03 37.70 -6.12
CA ARG A 34 22.76 36.81 -7.26
C ARG A 34 24.09 36.19 -7.68
N LYS A 35 24.09 34.90 -7.98
CA LYS A 35 24.72 34.24 -9.14
C LYS A 35 24.35 32.76 -9.06
N GLU A 36 23.46 32.32 -9.96
CA GLU A 36 23.79 31.61 -11.20
C GLU A 36 23.91 30.10 -10.93
N GLU A 37 22.90 29.34 -11.35
CA GLU A 37 23.08 28.11 -12.15
C GLU A 37 21.70 27.60 -12.59
N VAL A 38 21.44 27.77 -13.89
CA VAL A 38 20.32 27.18 -14.64
C VAL A 38 20.93 26.57 -15.91
N ASP A 39 20.48 25.35 -16.19
CA ASP A 39 20.57 24.56 -17.44
C ASP A 39 21.89 23.87 -17.83
N ALA A 40 21.82 22.53 -17.93
CA ALA A 40 21.92 21.85 -19.24
C ALA A 40 21.49 20.37 -19.15
N LEU A 41 20.35 20.05 -19.77
CA LEU A 41 20.02 18.74 -20.34
C LEU A 41 20.22 18.88 -21.85
N GLN A 42 21.06 18.06 -22.49
CA GLN A 42 20.93 17.73 -23.92
C GLN A 42 21.77 16.50 -24.34
N ASP A 43 21.04 15.54 -24.91
CA ASP A 43 21.35 14.68 -26.06
C ASP A 43 22.69 13.94 -26.17
N LEU A 44 22.64 12.64 -25.86
CA LEU A 44 23.52 11.62 -26.42
C LEU A 44 22.97 11.14 -27.77
N ARG A 45 23.65 11.48 -28.87
CA ARG A 45 23.55 10.78 -30.16
C ARG A 45 24.89 10.20 -30.58
N PHE A 46 24.80 8.98 -31.09
CA PHE A 46 25.85 8.10 -31.62
C PHE A 46 26.90 8.76 -32.52
N CYS A 47 28.17 8.41 -32.33
CA CYS A 47 29.04 8.04 -33.46
C CYS A 47 30.17 7.09 -33.00
N LYS A 48 30.22 5.90 -33.60
CA LYS A 48 31.34 4.94 -33.55
C LYS A 48 32.38 5.35 -34.60
N LEU A 49 33.68 5.17 -34.31
CA LEU A 49 34.69 4.52 -35.18
C LEU A 49 36.13 4.62 -34.60
N CYS A 50 36.61 3.52 -33.99
CA CYS A 50 37.92 2.83 -34.16
C CYS A 50 39.29 3.44 -33.69
N PRO A 51 40.36 2.60 -33.46
CA PRO A 51 40.96 2.36 -32.13
C PRO A 51 42.52 2.48 -32.08
N PRO A 52 43.31 1.69 -31.31
CA PRO A 52 43.93 2.04 -30.02
C PRO A 52 45.47 2.08 -30.01
N ALA A 53 46.10 2.64 -28.97
CA ALA A 53 47.54 2.52 -28.73
C ALA A 53 47.90 2.29 -27.25
N GLY A 54 48.38 1.07 -26.95
CA GLY A 54 49.68 0.81 -26.33
C GLY A 54 49.98 1.31 -24.90
N ALA A 55 49.99 0.36 -23.97
CA ALA A 55 50.43 0.43 -22.58
C ALA A 55 51.83 1.04 -22.32
N ARG A 56 52.03 1.55 -21.09
CA ARG A 56 53.20 1.25 -20.23
C ARG A 56 53.01 1.70 -18.77
N LYS A 57 53.48 0.82 -17.87
CA LYS A 57 53.53 0.93 -16.40
C LYS A 57 54.54 1.99 -15.92
N ALA A 58 54.25 2.65 -14.80
CA ALA A 58 55.26 3.19 -13.88
C ALA A 58 54.67 3.36 -12.46
N THR A 59 55.28 2.71 -11.46
CA THR A 59 55.37 3.12 -10.04
C THR A 59 56.57 4.09 -9.90
N PRO A 60 56.88 4.82 -8.78
CA PRO A 60 56.45 4.77 -7.35
C PRO A 60 56.20 6.24 -6.78
N PRO A 61 56.44 6.67 -5.51
CA PRO A 61 56.69 5.99 -4.22
C PRO A 61 55.82 6.44 -3.03
N THR A 62 56.06 5.74 -1.92
CA THR A 62 55.56 5.85 -0.55
C THR A 62 55.85 7.18 0.16
N HIS A 63 54.85 7.75 0.87
CA HIS A 63 55.04 8.39 2.18
C HIS A 63 53.73 8.35 2.97
N GLY A 64 53.82 7.81 4.20
CA GLY A 64 52.69 7.67 5.11
C GLY A 64 52.40 8.94 5.88
N TRP A 65 51.10 9.15 6.15
CA TRP A 65 50.59 9.95 7.27
C TRP A 65 49.32 9.27 7.77
N HIS A 66 49.32 8.96 9.07
CA HIS A 66 48.21 8.37 9.81
C HIS A 66 47.03 9.35 9.91
N SER A 67 45.81 8.83 9.73
CA SER A 67 44.58 9.35 10.34
C SER A 67 43.57 8.20 10.52
N PRO A 68 42.72 8.26 11.55
CA PRO A 68 42.22 7.08 12.25
C PRO A 68 41.00 6.43 11.57
N ASP A 69 40.88 5.13 11.82
CA ASP A 69 39.82 4.21 11.40
C ASP A 69 38.41 4.82 11.42
N CYS A 70 37.89 5.12 10.24
CA CYS A 70 36.46 5.05 9.97
C CYS A 70 36.17 3.62 9.52
N GLY A 71 35.81 2.76 10.47
CA GLY A 71 35.28 1.43 10.19
C GLY A 71 34.05 1.55 9.29
N GLN A 72 34.24 1.33 7.98
CA GLN A 72 33.15 1.06 7.07
C GLN A 72 32.56 -0.29 7.49
N GLY A 73 31.46 -0.24 8.22
CA GLY A 73 30.59 -1.40 8.38
C GLY A 73 30.23 -1.89 6.99
N ALA A 74 30.66 -3.11 6.67
CA ALA A 74 30.18 -3.84 5.52
C ALA A 74 28.67 -4.01 5.66
N GLY A 75 27.90 -3.08 5.07
CA GLY A 75 26.49 -3.27 4.85
C GLY A 75 26.33 -4.52 4.01
N SER A 76 25.76 -5.57 4.59
CA SER A 76 25.26 -6.71 3.82
C SER A 76 24.36 -6.14 2.71
N MET A 77 24.82 -6.20 1.46
CA MET A 77 23.96 -5.93 0.32
C MET A 77 22.86 -6.98 0.36
N ALA A 78 21.64 -6.56 0.72
CA ALA A 78 20.48 -7.41 0.65
C ALA A 78 20.37 -7.97 -0.77
N SER A 79 20.19 -9.29 -0.90
CA SER A 79 20.00 -9.92 -2.21
C SER A 79 18.79 -9.29 -2.92
N ASP A 80 18.97 -8.97 -4.20
CA ASP A 80 17.91 -8.46 -5.08
C ASP A 80 16.78 -9.49 -5.29
N PHE A 81 17.02 -10.77 -4.97
CA PHE A 81 16.06 -11.86 -5.12
C PHE A 81 15.42 -12.24 -3.77
N PRO A 82 14.17 -12.75 -3.76
CA PRO A 82 13.59 -13.35 -2.56
C PRO A 82 14.52 -14.44 -2.00
N PRO A 83 14.79 -14.46 -0.68
CA PRO A 83 15.70 -15.43 -0.09
C PRO A 83 15.09 -16.84 -0.10
N THR A 84 15.94 -17.84 -0.31
CA THR A 84 15.64 -19.25 -0.03
C THR A 84 16.31 -19.63 1.28
N ILE A 85 15.52 -20.04 2.26
CA ILE A 85 15.96 -20.31 3.63
C ILE A 85 15.81 -21.81 3.90
N SER A 86 16.90 -22.47 4.27
CA SER A 86 16.88 -23.85 4.73
C SER A 86 16.48 -23.89 6.20
N ILE A 87 15.50 -24.73 6.55
CA ILE A 87 14.90 -24.77 7.89
C ILE A 87 14.77 -26.20 8.42
N GLN A 88 14.90 -26.34 9.74
CA GLN A 88 14.55 -27.56 10.45
C GLN A 88 13.08 -27.50 10.84
N LEU A 89 12.21 -28.27 10.19
CA LEU A 89 10.75 -28.18 10.41
C LEU A 89 10.32 -28.42 11.85
N VAL A 90 11.11 -29.14 12.64
CA VAL A 90 10.83 -29.39 14.07
C VAL A 90 10.87 -28.12 14.92
N GLU A 91 11.60 -27.09 14.47
CA GLU A 91 11.71 -25.79 15.12
C GLU A 91 10.60 -24.81 14.68
N GLU A 92 9.80 -25.19 13.67
CA GLU A 92 8.76 -24.36 13.06
C GLU A 92 7.37 -25.04 13.14
N PRO A 93 6.66 -24.94 14.29
CA PRO A 93 5.43 -25.70 14.55
C PRO A 93 4.34 -25.51 13.50
N ARG A 94 4.22 -24.29 12.95
CA ARG A 94 3.24 -23.93 11.92
C ARG A 94 3.52 -24.67 10.61
N LEU A 95 4.77 -24.69 10.15
CA LEU A 95 5.18 -25.42 8.95
C LEU A 95 5.06 -26.93 9.12
N LEU A 96 5.38 -27.46 10.30
CA LEU A 96 5.19 -28.88 10.61
C LEU A 96 3.72 -29.29 10.55
N LYS A 97 2.80 -28.46 11.07
CA LYS A 97 1.35 -28.68 10.96
C LYS A 97 0.90 -28.62 9.50
N LEU A 98 1.39 -27.65 8.74
CA LEU A 98 1.07 -27.49 7.33
C LEU A 98 1.52 -28.70 6.50
N LYS A 99 2.75 -29.20 6.73
CA LYS A 99 3.28 -30.42 6.10
C LYS A 99 2.38 -31.63 6.37
N LYS A 100 2.02 -31.87 7.63
CA LYS A 100 1.15 -33.01 8.01
C LYS A 100 -0.20 -32.92 7.29
N THR A 101 -0.80 -31.74 7.24
CA THR A 101 -2.08 -31.49 6.58
C THR A 101 -1.97 -31.69 5.06
N PHE A 102 -0.89 -31.20 4.46
CA PHE A 102 -0.58 -31.39 3.05
C PHE A 102 -0.48 -32.88 2.71
N MET A 103 0.26 -33.66 3.50
CA MET A 103 0.40 -35.11 3.31
C MET A 103 -0.93 -35.85 3.47
N THR A 104 -1.78 -35.43 4.40
CA THR A 104 -3.14 -35.99 4.51
C THR A 104 -3.98 -35.68 3.28
N LYS A 105 -3.87 -34.46 2.73
CA LYS A 105 -4.67 -33.97 1.60
C LYS A 105 -4.26 -34.59 0.26
N PHE A 106 -2.98 -34.48 -0.08
CA PHE A 106 -2.46 -34.82 -1.41
C PHE A 106 -1.75 -36.18 -1.47
N LYS A 107 -1.57 -36.86 -0.34
CA LYS A 107 -0.87 -38.16 -0.23
C LYS A 107 0.59 -38.10 -0.70
N SER A 108 1.18 -36.91 -0.69
CA SER A 108 2.56 -36.61 -1.07
C SER A 108 3.18 -35.63 -0.07
N THR A 109 4.49 -35.37 -0.20
CA THR A 109 5.20 -34.42 0.66
C THR A 109 5.43 -33.12 -0.10
N PRO A 110 5.20 -31.93 0.51
CA PRO A 110 5.53 -30.67 -0.16
C PRO A 110 7.03 -30.60 -0.45
N LYS A 111 7.40 -30.01 -1.59
CA LYS A 111 8.79 -29.86 -2.02
C LYS A 111 9.43 -28.57 -1.53
N PHE A 112 8.62 -27.55 -1.29
CA PHE A 112 9.04 -26.27 -0.72
C PHE A 112 7.84 -25.57 -0.09
N TYR A 113 8.12 -24.47 0.61
CA TYR A 113 7.10 -23.56 1.12
C TYR A 113 7.39 -22.14 0.62
N ALA A 114 6.36 -21.37 0.33
CA ALA A 114 6.45 -19.95 0.04
C ALA A 114 5.70 -19.16 1.11
N ARG A 115 6.24 -18.01 1.52
CA ARG A 115 5.63 -17.09 2.47
C ARG A 115 5.61 -15.69 1.91
N ALA A 116 4.50 -14.98 2.13
CA ALA A 116 4.32 -13.58 1.78
C ALA A 116 3.59 -12.85 2.91
N PRO A 117 4.19 -11.83 3.54
CA PRO A 117 3.56 -11.12 4.66
C PRO A 117 2.41 -10.22 4.21
N GLY A 118 1.48 -9.99 5.13
CA GLY A 118 0.58 -8.84 5.06
C GLY A 118 1.33 -7.56 5.37
N ARG A 119 0.60 -6.44 5.47
CA ARG A 119 1.21 -5.14 5.74
C ARG A 119 0.28 -4.17 6.43
N VAL A 120 0.88 -3.19 7.10
CA VAL A 120 0.21 -2.00 7.61
C VAL A 120 0.78 -0.78 6.91
N ASN A 121 -0.10 0.14 6.49
CA ASN A 121 0.31 1.42 5.92
C ASN A 121 0.33 2.46 7.04
N LEU A 122 1.50 2.99 7.39
CA LEU A 122 1.63 3.92 8.51
C LEU A 122 1.05 5.29 8.15
N ILE A 123 1.24 5.72 6.89
CA ILE A 123 0.66 6.94 6.31
C ILE A 123 0.82 6.92 4.79
N GLY A 124 -0.07 7.59 4.05
CA GLY A 124 -0.07 7.56 2.59
C GLY A 124 -1.19 6.70 2.01
N GLU A 125 -2.43 6.86 2.47
CA GLU A 125 -3.55 6.07 1.95
C GLU A 125 -4.04 6.59 0.61
N HIS A 126 -4.46 5.70 -0.30
CA HIS A 126 -5.12 6.06 -1.56
C HIS A 126 -4.33 7.01 -2.48
N ILE A 127 -2.99 7.00 -2.38
CA ILE A 127 -2.11 7.84 -3.21
C ILE A 127 -1.14 7.02 -4.08
N ASP A 128 -1.03 5.71 -3.85
CA ASP A 128 -0.10 4.82 -4.56
C ASP A 128 -0.50 4.63 -6.03
N TYR A 129 -1.78 4.41 -6.32
CA TYR A 129 -2.29 4.43 -7.70
C TYR A 129 -2.24 5.82 -8.34
N CYS A 130 -2.13 6.88 -7.55
CA CYS A 130 -1.86 8.24 -8.03
C CYS A 130 -0.36 8.53 -8.24
N GLY A 131 0.51 7.53 -8.04
CA GLY A 131 1.96 7.59 -8.30
C GLY A 131 2.79 8.07 -7.10
N TYR A 132 2.16 8.56 -6.04
CA TYR A 132 2.88 9.12 -4.90
C TYR A 132 3.48 8.06 -3.99
N ALA A 133 4.54 8.46 -3.30
CA ALA A 133 5.22 7.59 -2.34
C ALA A 133 4.33 7.31 -1.12
N VAL A 134 4.47 6.13 -0.54
CA VAL A 134 3.75 5.65 0.64
C VAL A 134 4.72 5.11 1.69
N LEU A 135 4.28 4.97 2.94
CA LEU A 135 5.15 4.55 4.04
C LEU A 135 4.57 3.34 4.82
N PRO A 136 4.59 2.14 4.23
CA PRO A 136 4.17 0.92 4.90
C PRO A 136 5.31 0.18 5.61
N MET A 137 4.92 -0.83 6.38
CA MET A 137 5.80 -1.92 6.81
C MET A 137 5.06 -3.26 6.72
N ALA A 138 5.81 -4.35 6.49
CA ALA A 138 5.24 -5.69 6.58
C ALA A 138 4.92 -6.02 8.05
N ILE A 139 3.84 -6.76 8.26
CA ILE A 139 3.50 -7.34 9.57
C ILE A 139 3.98 -8.79 9.65
N GLU A 140 3.90 -9.41 10.82
CA GLU A 140 4.31 -10.79 11.00
C GLU A 140 3.32 -11.78 10.37
N GLN A 141 2.02 -11.48 10.44
CA GLN A 141 0.97 -12.28 9.82
C GLN A 141 1.19 -12.35 8.31
N ASP A 142 0.99 -13.54 7.75
CA ASP A 142 1.35 -13.85 6.37
C ASP A 142 0.39 -14.87 5.73
N ILE A 143 0.57 -15.06 4.43
CA ILE A 143 0.13 -16.24 3.71
C ILE A 143 1.32 -17.18 3.57
N LEU A 144 1.06 -18.46 3.85
CA LEU A 144 2.00 -19.56 3.74
C LEU A 144 1.43 -20.62 2.80
N ILE A 145 2.22 -21.05 1.82
CA ILE A 145 1.83 -22.07 0.85
C ILE A 145 2.84 -23.22 0.93
N ALA A 146 2.36 -24.42 1.22
CA ALA A 146 3.11 -25.65 1.00
C ALA A 146 2.82 -26.15 -0.42
N ALA A 147 3.86 -26.42 -1.21
CA ALA A 147 3.71 -26.68 -2.64
C ALA A 147 4.48 -27.93 -3.10
N GLU A 148 3.89 -28.68 -4.01
CA GLU A 148 4.53 -29.76 -4.77
C GLU A 148 4.32 -29.52 -6.28
N PRO A 149 5.39 -29.25 -7.05
CA PRO A 149 5.31 -29.19 -8.50
C PRO A 149 5.00 -30.54 -9.10
N LEU A 150 4.06 -30.57 -10.04
CA LEU A 150 3.61 -31.78 -10.74
C LEU A 150 4.29 -31.93 -12.10
N SER A 151 4.11 -33.10 -12.70
CA SER A 151 4.45 -33.38 -14.11
C SER A 151 3.28 -33.14 -15.06
N THR A 152 2.05 -33.05 -14.52
CA THR A 152 0.85 -32.64 -15.26
C THR A 152 0.66 -31.12 -15.13
N PRO A 153 -0.14 -30.49 -16.00
CA PRO A 153 -0.54 -29.09 -15.87
C PRO A 153 -1.66 -28.87 -14.83
N ASP A 154 -2.00 -29.85 -14.00
CA ASP A 154 -3.11 -29.71 -13.05
C ASP A 154 -2.73 -28.83 -11.86
N ILE A 155 -3.62 -27.91 -11.50
CA ILE A 155 -3.48 -27.03 -10.33
C ILE A 155 -4.53 -27.47 -9.31
N HIS A 156 -4.07 -28.00 -8.19
CA HIS A 156 -4.93 -28.36 -7.06
C HIS A 156 -4.68 -27.41 -5.90
N LEU A 157 -5.70 -26.65 -5.51
CA LEU A 157 -5.64 -25.69 -4.41
C LEU A 157 -6.51 -26.17 -3.27
N ALA A 158 -5.91 -26.27 -2.09
CA ALA A 158 -6.61 -26.52 -0.83
C ALA A 158 -6.28 -25.41 0.17
N ASN A 159 -7.12 -25.25 1.18
CA ASN A 159 -6.90 -24.30 2.27
C ASN A 159 -7.03 -25.01 3.62
N THR A 160 -6.25 -24.59 4.61
CA THR A 160 -6.38 -25.12 5.99
C THR A 160 -7.63 -24.60 6.69
N ASN A 161 -8.17 -23.45 6.25
CA ASN A 161 -9.42 -22.91 6.75
C ASN A 161 -10.60 -23.45 5.89
N PRO A 162 -11.56 -24.17 6.50
CA PRO A 162 -12.66 -24.80 5.77
C PRO A 162 -13.64 -23.80 5.11
N LEU A 163 -13.59 -22.51 5.46
CA LEU A 163 -14.35 -21.46 4.78
C LEU A 163 -13.94 -21.29 3.31
N TYR A 164 -12.72 -21.70 2.96
CA TYR A 164 -12.18 -21.63 1.61
C TYR A 164 -12.15 -23.01 0.97
N SER A 165 -13.20 -23.33 0.23
CA SER A 165 -13.35 -24.63 -0.44
C SER A 165 -12.20 -24.92 -1.40
N ASP A 166 -11.85 -26.20 -1.55
CA ASP A 166 -10.86 -26.63 -2.53
C ASP A 166 -11.23 -26.20 -3.95
N PHE A 167 -10.21 -26.06 -4.79
CA PHE A 167 -10.36 -25.70 -6.18
C PHE A 167 -9.39 -26.50 -7.05
N HIS A 168 -9.81 -26.80 -8.27
CA HIS A 168 -9.00 -27.49 -9.27
C HIS A 168 -9.21 -26.86 -10.64
N THR A 169 -8.11 -26.65 -11.36
CA THR A 169 -8.11 -26.22 -12.76
C THR A 169 -6.88 -26.74 -13.49
N ASN A 170 -6.82 -26.53 -14.79
CA ASN A 170 -5.66 -26.80 -15.62
C ASN A 170 -4.88 -25.50 -15.89
N ALA A 171 -3.55 -25.57 -15.82
CA ALA A 171 -2.63 -24.45 -16.00
C ALA A 171 -2.67 -23.83 -17.40
N ASP A 172 -3.08 -24.59 -18.41
CA ASP A 172 -3.19 -24.12 -19.80
C ASP A 172 -4.48 -23.31 -20.05
N ASN A 173 -5.41 -23.24 -19.08
CA ASN A 173 -6.69 -22.54 -19.22
C ASN A 173 -7.09 -21.82 -17.92
N ILE A 174 -6.35 -20.77 -17.59
CA ILE A 174 -6.65 -19.93 -16.42
C ILE A 174 -7.74 -18.92 -16.72
N GLN A 175 -8.88 -19.06 -16.05
CA GLN A 175 -9.99 -18.12 -16.10
C GLN A 175 -10.20 -17.45 -14.74
N ILE A 176 -10.12 -16.12 -14.72
CA ILE A 176 -10.30 -15.31 -13.51
C ILE A 176 -11.64 -14.59 -13.61
N ASN A 177 -12.60 -15.00 -12.79
CA ASN A 177 -13.94 -14.41 -12.79
C ASN A 177 -14.01 -13.19 -11.85
N GLN A 178 -14.12 -12.00 -12.43
CA GLN A 178 -14.25 -10.74 -11.70
C GLN A 178 -15.62 -10.54 -11.05
N ALA A 179 -16.69 -11.13 -11.60
CA ALA A 179 -18.05 -10.98 -11.08
C ALA A 179 -18.26 -11.70 -9.74
N LYS A 180 -17.45 -12.73 -9.46
CA LYS A 180 -17.47 -13.46 -8.19
C LYS A 180 -16.02 -13.74 -7.75
N PRO A 181 -15.37 -12.81 -7.03
CA PRO A 181 -13.97 -12.95 -6.63
C PRO A 181 -13.82 -14.00 -5.52
N LEU A 182 -13.75 -15.27 -5.92
CA LEU A 182 -13.46 -16.39 -5.03
C LEU A 182 -11.99 -16.38 -4.61
N TRP A 183 -11.68 -16.98 -3.46
CA TRP A 183 -10.32 -16.92 -2.87
C TRP A 183 -9.24 -17.45 -3.83
N HIS A 184 -9.52 -18.52 -4.58
CA HIS A 184 -8.57 -19.10 -5.52
C HIS A 184 -8.25 -18.17 -6.70
N ASN A 185 -9.13 -17.23 -7.05
CA ASN A 185 -8.86 -16.29 -8.14
C ASN A 185 -7.64 -15.41 -7.83
N TYR A 186 -7.39 -15.08 -6.56
CA TYR A 186 -6.17 -14.35 -6.16
C TYR A 186 -4.91 -15.20 -6.34
N PHE A 187 -4.98 -16.51 -6.06
CA PHE A 187 -3.88 -17.42 -6.39
C PHE A 187 -3.65 -17.44 -7.91
N LEU A 188 -4.72 -17.55 -8.70
CA LEU A 188 -4.66 -17.54 -10.16
C LEU A 188 -4.09 -16.23 -10.72
N CYS A 189 -4.35 -15.08 -10.12
CA CYS A 189 -3.71 -13.82 -10.48
C CYS A 189 -2.17 -13.91 -10.36
N GLY A 190 -1.67 -14.45 -9.25
CA GLY A 190 -0.23 -14.65 -9.04
C GLY A 190 0.38 -15.65 -10.03
N PHE A 191 -0.32 -16.76 -10.26
CA PHE A 191 0.08 -17.78 -11.23
C PHE A 191 0.16 -17.23 -12.65
N LYS A 192 -0.93 -16.63 -13.13
CA LYS A 192 -1.07 -16.06 -14.49
C LYS A 192 -0.03 -14.99 -14.76
N GLY A 193 0.27 -14.13 -13.77
CA GLY A 193 1.31 -13.12 -13.92
C GLY A 193 2.69 -13.70 -14.23
N ILE A 194 3.07 -14.81 -13.59
CA ILE A 194 4.35 -15.48 -13.84
C ILE A 194 4.34 -16.23 -15.16
N GLU A 195 3.24 -16.91 -15.46
CA GLU A 195 3.02 -17.61 -16.74
C GLU A 195 3.19 -16.65 -17.93
N GLU A 196 2.50 -15.52 -17.92
CA GLU A 196 2.57 -14.50 -18.97
C GLU A 196 3.95 -13.83 -19.05
N HIS A 197 4.62 -13.59 -17.91
CA HIS A 197 5.92 -12.93 -17.91
C HIS A 197 7.02 -13.78 -18.57
N PHE A 198 6.98 -15.10 -18.36
CA PHE A 198 7.97 -16.02 -18.93
C PHE A 198 7.51 -16.72 -20.22
N ASP A 199 6.30 -16.41 -20.71
CA ASP A 199 5.68 -17.07 -21.87
C ASP A 199 5.75 -18.60 -21.76
N LEU A 200 5.31 -19.13 -20.61
CA LEU A 200 5.44 -20.55 -20.29
C LEU A 200 4.56 -21.39 -21.23
N GLN A 201 5.20 -22.11 -22.16
CA GLN A 201 4.51 -22.99 -23.10
C GLN A 201 3.90 -24.25 -22.46
N SER A 202 4.43 -24.64 -21.29
CA SER A 202 3.96 -25.82 -20.55
C SER A 202 4.17 -25.55 -19.05
N PRO A 203 3.33 -24.67 -18.47
CA PRO A 203 3.45 -24.31 -17.06
C PRO A 203 3.25 -25.56 -16.20
N ARG A 204 4.13 -25.74 -15.20
CA ARG A 204 4.01 -26.88 -14.31
C ARG A 204 2.77 -26.75 -13.43
N GLY A 205 1.96 -27.81 -13.40
CA GLY A 205 0.92 -27.98 -12.41
C GLY A 205 1.49 -28.04 -10.99
N VAL A 206 0.63 -27.86 -10.00
CA VAL A 206 1.04 -27.77 -8.60
C VAL A 206 -0.07 -28.23 -7.66
N ASN A 207 0.30 -29.02 -6.66
CA ASN A 207 -0.50 -29.19 -5.44
C ASN A 207 -0.11 -28.10 -4.45
N CYS A 208 -1.07 -27.29 -4.02
CA CYS A 208 -0.87 -26.21 -3.06
C CYS A 208 -1.83 -26.34 -1.87
N LEU A 209 -1.28 -26.32 -0.66
CA LEU A 209 -2.06 -26.09 0.56
C LEU A 209 -1.75 -24.70 1.11
N VAL A 210 -2.77 -23.85 1.20
CA VAL A 210 -2.67 -22.47 1.65
C VAL A 210 -3.10 -22.35 3.11
N GLU A 211 -2.34 -21.60 3.90
CA GLU A 211 -2.69 -21.19 5.26
C GLU A 211 -2.40 -19.69 5.43
N GLY A 212 -3.40 -18.92 5.87
CA GLY A 212 -3.27 -17.49 6.13
C GLY A 212 -3.56 -17.14 7.58
N THR A 213 -2.76 -16.24 8.15
CA THR A 213 -2.97 -15.68 9.50
C THR A 213 -3.32 -14.19 9.48
N ILE A 214 -3.30 -13.56 8.31
CA ILE A 214 -3.72 -12.18 8.13
C ILE A 214 -5.25 -12.12 8.27
N PRO A 215 -5.82 -11.25 9.12
CA PRO A 215 -7.27 -11.05 9.16
C PRO A 215 -7.80 -10.71 7.75
N PRO A 216 -8.69 -11.52 7.17
CA PRO A 216 -9.14 -11.31 5.79
C PRO A 216 -9.97 -10.04 5.68
N SER A 217 -9.97 -9.40 4.50
CA SER A 217 -10.82 -8.24 4.19
C SER A 217 -10.70 -7.06 5.18
N SER A 218 -9.59 -6.98 5.91
CA SER A 218 -9.40 -6.06 7.05
C SER A 218 -8.48 -4.88 6.75
N GLY A 219 -8.08 -4.68 5.50
CA GLY A 219 -7.14 -3.61 5.15
C GLY A 219 -5.68 -3.91 5.48
N LEU A 220 -5.33 -5.18 5.79
CA LEU A 220 -3.96 -5.65 6.02
C LEU A 220 -3.32 -6.42 4.83
N SER A 221 -3.91 -6.30 3.64
CA SER A 221 -3.44 -6.92 2.38
C SER A 221 -3.37 -8.43 2.34
N SER A 222 -4.34 -9.12 2.92
CA SER A 222 -4.47 -10.58 2.76
C SER A 222 -4.58 -11.00 1.28
N SER A 223 -5.21 -10.20 0.42
CA SER A 223 -5.32 -10.47 -1.02
C SER A 223 -3.96 -10.40 -1.72
N SER A 224 -3.24 -9.30 -1.56
CA SER A 224 -1.93 -9.10 -2.19
C SER A 224 -0.90 -10.07 -1.65
N ALA A 225 -0.93 -10.40 -0.36
CA ALA A 225 -0.09 -11.45 0.21
C ALA A 225 -0.36 -12.80 -0.47
N LEU A 226 -1.63 -13.16 -0.72
CA LEU A 226 -1.97 -14.39 -1.46
C LEU A 226 -1.49 -14.34 -2.91
N VAL A 227 -1.68 -13.22 -3.62
CA VAL A 227 -1.18 -13.04 -5.00
C VAL A 227 0.34 -13.16 -5.05
N CYS A 228 1.07 -12.48 -4.15
CA CYS A 228 2.53 -12.49 -4.09
C CYS A 228 3.06 -13.88 -3.72
N CYS A 229 2.43 -14.56 -2.76
CA CYS A 229 2.80 -15.91 -2.38
C CYS A 229 2.59 -16.91 -3.51
N ALA A 230 1.46 -16.79 -4.23
CA ALA A 230 1.15 -17.62 -5.39
C ALA A 230 2.14 -17.36 -6.53
N GLY A 231 2.44 -16.10 -6.84
CA GLY A 231 3.46 -15.74 -7.82
C GLY A 231 4.84 -16.32 -7.45
N LEU A 232 5.26 -16.18 -6.20
CA LEU A 232 6.51 -16.76 -5.72
C LEU A 232 6.52 -18.29 -5.81
N ALA A 233 5.42 -18.96 -5.43
CA ALA A 233 5.30 -20.41 -5.54
C ALA A 233 5.35 -20.89 -7.00
N THR A 234 4.66 -20.20 -7.91
CA THR A 234 4.68 -20.51 -9.35
C THR A 234 6.07 -20.31 -9.95
N LEU A 235 6.78 -19.25 -9.57
CA LEU A 235 8.15 -18.98 -9.98
C LEU A 235 9.08 -20.14 -9.59
N VAL A 236 9.03 -20.57 -8.33
CA VAL A 236 9.84 -21.68 -7.79
C VAL A 236 9.46 -23.01 -8.43
N ALA A 237 8.16 -23.30 -8.58
CA ALA A 237 7.69 -24.55 -9.17
C ALA A 237 8.20 -24.74 -10.60
N ASN A 238 8.31 -23.65 -11.37
CA ASN A 238 8.81 -23.66 -12.75
C ASN A 238 10.34 -23.47 -12.85
N GLY A 239 11.06 -23.47 -11.74
CA GLY A 239 12.53 -23.33 -11.72
C GLY A 239 13.03 -21.99 -12.28
N LYS A 240 12.21 -20.94 -12.16
CA LYS A 240 12.54 -19.58 -12.61
C LYS A 240 13.03 -18.73 -11.44
N THR A 241 13.62 -17.58 -11.76
CA THR A 241 14.05 -16.57 -10.77
C THR A 241 13.69 -15.19 -11.28
N LEU A 242 13.39 -14.27 -10.36
CA LEU A 242 13.01 -12.90 -10.68
C LEU A 242 13.39 -11.99 -9.50
N PRO A 243 13.95 -10.78 -9.73
CA PRO A 243 14.22 -9.82 -8.66
C PRO A 243 12.95 -9.41 -7.91
N LYS A 244 13.08 -9.04 -6.64
CA LYS A 244 11.99 -8.60 -5.75
C LYS A 244 11.18 -7.45 -6.34
N VAL A 245 11.86 -6.48 -6.97
CA VAL A 245 11.24 -5.32 -7.61
C VAL A 245 10.35 -5.75 -8.76
N GLU A 246 10.86 -6.62 -9.65
CA GLU A 246 10.09 -7.13 -10.78
C GLU A 246 8.92 -8.00 -10.31
N LEU A 247 9.09 -8.79 -9.25
CA LEU A 247 8.00 -9.57 -8.65
C LEU A 247 6.89 -8.66 -8.09
N ALA A 248 7.27 -7.59 -7.40
CA ALA A 248 6.30 -6.62 -6.90
C ALA A 248 5.52 -5.93 -8.02
N GLU A 249 6.19 -5.48 -9.08
CA GLU A 249 5.55 -4.85 -10.24
C GLU A 249 4.66 -5.83 -11.01
N LEU A 250 5.11 -7.07 -11.18
CA LEU A 250 4.35 -8.14 -11.82
C LEU A 250 3.09 -8.47 -11.02
N CYS A 251 3.21 -8.74 -9.72
CA CYS A 251 2.07 -9.06 -8.86
C CYS A 251 1.10 -7.88 -8.72
N SER A 252 1.60 -6.63 -8.73
CA SER A 252 0.74 -5.45 -8.73
C SER A 252 -0.13 -5.38 -9.99
N ARG A 253 0.45 -5.68 -11.17
CA ARG A 253 -0.31 -5.74 -12.42
C ARG A 253 -1.27 -6.92 -12.44
N SER A 254 -0.81 -8.10 -12.02
CA SER A 254 -1.61 -9.33 -12.13
C SER A 254 -2.75 -9.39 -11.11
N GLU A 255 -2.63 -8.77 -9.93
CA GLU A 255 -3.75 -8.67 -8.98
C GLU A 255 -4.96 -7.96 -9.61
N ARG A 256 -4.74 -7.02 -10.54
CA ARG A 256 -5.84 -6.32 -11.25
C ARG A 256 -6.72 -7.25 -12.08
N TYR A 257 -6.27 -8.47 -12.40
CA TYR A 257 -7.15 -9.47 -13.02
C TYR A 257 -8.38 -9.79 -12.16
N ILE A 258 -8.35 -9.54 -10.84
CA ILE A 258 -9.51 -9.69 -9.96
C ILE A 258 -10.56 -8.58 -10.15
N GLY A 259 -10.23 -7.51 -10.88
CA GLY A 259 -11.11 -6.37 -11.16
C GLY A 259 -10.84 -5.11 -10.33
N THR A 260 -9.88 -5.14 -9.39
CA THR A 260 -9.48 -3.95 -8.62
C THR A 260 -8.42 -3.13 -9.34
N GLU A 261 -8.61 -1.82 -9.44
CA GLU A 261 -7.68 -0.88 -10.09
C GLU A 261 -6.61 -0.34 -9.11
N GLY A 262 -6.09 -1.24 -8.25
CA GLY A 262 -5.14 -0.89 -7.17
C GLY A 262 -3.79 -0.37 -7.65
N GLY A 263 -3.08 0.28 -6.73
CA GLY A 263 -1.69 0.66 -6.92
C GLY A 263 -0.72 -0.50 -6.65
N GLY A 264 0.51 -0.17 -6.27
CA GLY A 264 1.59 -1.14 -6.08
C GLY A 264 2.11 -1.24 -4.65
N MET A 265 1.51 -0.54 -3.68
CA MET A 265 2.02 -0.49 -2.30
C MET A 265 2.16 -1.88 -1.69
N ASP A 266 1.09 -2.66 -1.76
CA ASP A 266 0.92 -3.89 -0.99
C ASP A 266 1.90 -4.98 -1.45
N GLN A 267 2.02 -5.16 -2.77
CA GLN A 267 2.91 -6.12 -3.38
C GLN A 267 4.38 -5.67 -3.22
N SER A 268 4.63 -4.37 -3.32
CA SER A 268 5.97 -3.80 -3.11
C SER A 268 6.47 -4.06 -1.69
N ILE A 269 5.69 -3.74 -0.65
CA ILE A 269 6.13 -3.99 0.72
C ILE A 269 6.21 -5.49 1.01
N CYS A 270 5.36 -6.31 0.41
CA CYS A 270 5.40 -7.75 0.56
C CYS A 270 6.77 -8.33 0.14
N PHE A 271 7.35 -7.89 -0.98
CA PHE A 271 8.66 -8.38 -1.44
C PHE A 271 9.85 -7.59 -0.90
N LEU A 272 9.70 -6.28 -0.66
CA LEU A 272 10.80 -5.36 -0.35
C LEU A 272 10.95 -5.04 1.14
N ALA A 273 10.07 -5.56 2.01
CA ALA A 273 10.20 -5.37 3.45
C ALA A 273 11.46 -6.04 4.02
N GLU A 274 12.02 -5.41 5.04
CA GLU A 274 13.15 -5.91 5.80
C GLU A 274 12.86 -5.78 7.28
N LYS A 275 13.19 -6.83 8.03
CA LYS A 275 12.90 -6.89 9.46
C LYS A 275 13.58 -5.72 10.19
N GLY A 276 12.81 -5.01 11.01
CA GLY A 276 13.28 -3.90 11.83
C GLY A 276 13.20 -2.51 11.19
N THR A 277 12.80 -2.38 9.92
CA THR A 277 12.59 -1.06 9.27
C THR A 277 11.27 -0.98 8.52
N ALA A 278 10.60 0.18 8.60
CA ALA A 278 9.57 0.53 7.62
C ALA A 278 10.23 0.93 6.30
N LYS A 279 9.44 1.08 5.23
CA LYS A 279 9.95 1.50 3.93
C LYS A 279 9.15 2.67 3.39
N LEU A 280 9.84 3.70 2.90
CA LEU A 280 9.26 4.65 1.97
C LEU A 280 9.30 4.00 0.57
N ILE A 281 8.13 3.67 0.05
CA ILE A 281 7.98 3.07 -1.27
C ILE A 281 7.64 4.16 -2.26
N LYS A 282 8.47 4.32 -3.29
CA LYS A 282 8.26 5.22 -4.43
C LYS A 282 7.93 4.40 -5.67
N PHE A 283 7.16 4.99 -6.57
CA PHE A 283 6.77 4.37 -7.83
C PHE A 283 7.39 5.14 -9.01
N ASN A 284 7.54 4.47 -10.15
CA ASN A 284 8.01 5.05 -11.42
C ASN A 284 9.40 5.75 -11.35
N PRO A 285 10.51 5.02 -11.09
CA PRO A 285 10.61 3.56 -10.92
C PRO A 285 10.33 3.10 -9.49
N LEU A 286 9.98 1.83 -9.33
CA LEU A 286 9.77 1.24 -8.00
C LEU A 286 11.07 1.27 -7.18
N ARG A 287 11.01 1.88 -6.00
CA ARG A 287 12.13 1.92 -5.02
C ARG A 287 11.59 1.82 -3.60
N ALA A 288 12.30 1.09 -2.76
CA ALA A 288 12.07 1.07 -1.31
C ALA A 288 13.27 1.69 -0.59
N THR A 289 13.02 2.57 0.36
CA THR A 289 14.07 3.19 1.19
C THR A 289 13.73 3.02 2.65
N ASP A 290 14.71 2.64 3.47
CA ASP A 290 14.53 2.46 4.90
C ASP A 290 14.01 3.72 5.59
N VAL A 291 13.04 3.52 6.47
CA VAL A 291 12.58 4.52 7.42
C VAL A 291 12.65 3.89 8.80
N ARG A 292 13.61 4.36 9.60
CA ARG A 292 13.71 3.98 11.01
C ARG A 292 12.60 4.67 11.78
N LEU A 293 11.72 3.87 12.38
CA LEU A 293 10.64 4.36 13.21
C LEU A 293 11.19 4.91 14.53
N PRO A 294 10.52 5.91 15.13
CA PRO A 294 10.98 6.51 16.39
C PRO A 294 11.04 5.45 17.50
N LYS A 295 12.05 5.56 18.36
CA LYS A 295 12.13 4.74 19.58
C LYS A 295 11.04 5.17 20.57
N GLY A 296 10.64 4.26 21.46
CA GLY A 296 9.72 4.57 22.55
C GLY A 296 8.24 4.56 22.17
N ALA A 297 7.89 4.16 20.94
CA ALA A 297 6.52 3.84 20.58
C ALA A 297 6.41 2.45 19.96
N ALA A 298 5.29 1.79 20.20
CA ALA A 298 4.84 0.60 19.52
C ALA A 298 3.74 0.98 18.52
N PHE A 299 3.68 0.25 17.40
CA PHE A 299 2.52 0.31 16.52
C PHE A 299 1.57 -0.81 16.90
N VAL A 300 0.29 -0.49 17.05
CA VAL A 300 -0.76 -1.44 17.42
C VAL A 300 -1.82 -1.44 16.34
N ILE A 301 -2.18 -2.63 15.88
CA ILE A 301 -3.26 -2.85 14.92
C ILE A 301 -4.50 -3.22 15.70
N ALA A 302 -5.62 -2.57 15.38
CA ALA A 302 -6.93 -2.86 15.92
C ALA A 302 -7.94 -3.02 14.77
N ASN A 303 -8.58 -4.17 14.66
CA ASN A 303 -9.59 -4.46 13.64
C ASN A 303 -10.97 -3.98 14.09
N SER A 304 -11.67 -3.21 13.25
CA SER A 304 -13.08 -2.81 13.50
C SER A 304 -14.06 -3.99 13.47
N CYS A 305 -13.61 -5.14 12.95
CA CYS A 305 -14.41 -6.32 12.64
C CYS A 305 -15.49 -6.07 11.57
N VAL A 306 -15.39 -4.96 10.83
CA VAL A 306 -16.18 -4.71 9.62
C VAL A 306 -15.36 -5.18 8.42
N GLU A 307 -15.81 -6.23 7.75
CA GLU A 307 -15.12 -6.72 6.55
C GLU A 307 -15.45 -5.86 5.33
N MET A 308 -14.41 -5.50 4.57
CA MET A 308 -14.57 -4.83 3.27
C MET A 308 -13.79 -5.59 2.19
N ASN A 309 -14.55 -6.30 1.34
CA ASN A 309 -14.01 -6.93 0.14
C ASN A 309 -14.00 -5.94 -1.03
N LYS A 310 -12.80 -5.52 -1.41
CA LYS A 310 -12.55 -4.50 -2.43
C LYS A 310 -12.95 -4.97 -3.82
N ALA A 311 -12.72 -6.24 -4.13
CA ALA A 311 -13.06 -6.81 -5.44
C ALA A 311 -14.57 -7.03 -5.60
N ALA A 312 -15.31 -7.15 -4.49
CA ALA A 312 -16.76 -7.36 -4.52
C ALA A 312 -17.58 -6.05 -4.53
N THR A 313 -16.93 -4.89 -4.38
CA THR A 313 -17.60 -3.58 -4.31
C THR A 313 -16.98 -2.58 -5.26
N SER A 314 -17.72 -1.54 -5.65
CA SER A 314 -17.23 -0.50 -6.57
C SER A 314 -16.50 0.65 -5.85
N HIS A 315 -16.62 0.77 -4.52
CA HIS A 315 -16.12 1.91 -3.74
C HIS A 315 -14.65 2.25 -4.06
N PHE A 316 -13.79 1.25 -4.11
CA PHE A 316 -12.37 1.43 -4.39
C PHE A 316 -12.13 1.97 -5.81
N ASN A 317 -12.69 1.33 -6.83
CA ASN A 317 -12.50 1.74 -8.22
C ASN A 317 -13.13 3.11 -8.52
N ILE A 318 -14.24 3.47 -7.85
CA ILE A 318 -14.83 4.82 -7.95
C ILE A 318 -13.79 5.87 -7.56
N ARG A 319 -13.07 5.67 -6.46
CA ARG A 319 -12.03 6.59 -5.99
C ARG A 319 -10.86 6.70 -6.98
N VAL A 320 -10.45 5.58 -7.57
CA VAL A 320 -9.42 5.57 -8.63
C VAL A 320 -9.89 6.38 -9.84
N MET A 321 -11.14 6.21 -10.28
CA MET A 321 -11.70 6.96 -11.40
C MET A 321 -11.84 8.45 -11.08
N GLU A 322 -12.29 8.82 -9.88
CA GLU A 322 -12.34 10.23 -9.44
C GLU A 322 -10.94 10.88 -9.52
N CYS A 323 -9.89 10.18 -9.09
CA CYS A 323 -8.51 10.69 -9.19
C CYS A 323 -8.03 10.78 -10.65
N ARG A 324 -8.35 9.81 -11.49
CA ARG A 324 -8.00 9.80 -12.92
C ARG A 324 -8.70 10.94 -13.66
N LEU A 325 -9.97 11.18 -13.40
CA LEU A 325 -10.73 12.29 -13.98
C LEU A 325 -10.19 13.65 -13.49
N ALA A 326 -9.90 13.78 -12.19
CA ALA A 326 -9.25 14.98 -11.64
C ALA A 326 -7.90 15.25 -12.32
N THR A 327 -7.10 14.21 -12.55
CA THR A 327 -5.83 14.28 -13.29
C THR A 327 -6.04 14.88 -14.68
N LYS A 328 -7.00 14.35 -15.44
CA LYS A 328 -7.28 14.79 -16.81
C LYS A 328 -7.74 16.25 -16.86
N LEU A 329 -8.60 16.68 -15.94
CA LEU A 329 -9.05 18.07 -15.86
C LEU A 329 -7.90 19.03 -15.49
N LEU A 330 -7.10 18.68 -14.48
CA LEU A 330 -5.94 19.48 -14.07
C LEU A 330 -4.91 19.59 -15.21
N ALA A 331 -4.58 18.48 -15.87
CA ALA A 331 -3.67 18.45 -17.02
C ALA A 331 -4.16 19.39 -18.13
N LYS A 332 -5.45 19.27 -18.52
CA LYS A 332 -6.04 20.09 -19.58
C LYS A 332 -6.04 21.57 -19.23
N SER A 333 -6.36 21.92 -17.98
CA SER A 333 -6.40 23.32 -17.52
C SER A 333 -5.05 24.03 -17.60
N ARG A 334 -3.94 23.27 -17.53
CA ARG A 334 -2.57 23.78 -17.61
C ARG A 334 -1.90 23.53 -18.96
N GLY A 335 -2.67 23.20 -19.99
CA GLY A 335 -2.17 23.01 -21.35
C GLY A 335 -1.32 21.76 -21.57
N LEU A 336 -1.36 20.79 -20.64
CA LEU A 336 -0.71 19.49 -20.82
C LEU A 336 -1.59 18.57 -21.67
N ASP A 337 -0.98 17.58 -22.33
CA ASP A 337 -1.75 16.50 -22.95
C ASP A 337 -2.42 15.64 -21.87
N TRP A 338 -3.70 15.90 -21.66
CA TRP A 338 -4.52 15.22 -20.68
C TRP A 338 -4.85 13.77 -21.09
N LYS A 339 -4.72 13.41 -22.37
CA LYS A 339 -4.99 12.04 -22.81
C LYS A 339 -3.92 11.07 -22.31
N GLU A 340 -2.68 11.54 -22.24
CA GLU A 340 -1.55 10.78 -21.70
C GLU A 340 -1.41 10.85 -20.18
N ALA A 341 -2.10 11.79 -19.52
CA ALA A 341 -2.05 11.94 -18.07
C ALA A 341 -3.05 11.00 -17.40
N GLU A 342 -2.53 10.08 -16.59
CA GLU A 342 -3.29 9.05 -15.89
C GLU A 342 -3.24 9.20 -14.36
N LYS A 343 -2.18 9.84 -13.84
CA LYS A 343 -1.95 10.01 -12.40
C LYS A 343 -1.75 11.45 -11.98
N LEU A 344 -2.28 11.82 -10.80
CA LEU A 344 -2.12 13.17 -10.24
C LEU A 344 -0.65 13.59 -10.08
N GLN A 345 0.24 12.65 -9.75
CA GLN A 345 1.68 12.92 -9.68
C GLN A 345 2.27 13.34 -11.04
N GLU A 346 1.81 12.78 -12.16
CA GLU A 346 2.35 13.11 -13.48
C GLU A 346 2.10 14.59 -13.81
N VAL A 347 0.93 15.11 -13.42
CA VAL A 347 0.62 16.54 -13.59
C VAL A 347 1.55 17.39 -12.75
N GLN A 348 1.75 17.06 -11.47
CA GLN A 348 2.69 17.78 -10.61
C GLN A 348 4.10 17.81 -11.22
N LEU A 349 4.62 16.65 -11.63
CA LEU A 349 5.98 16.52 -12.13
C LEU A 349 6.17 17.26 -13.46
N ARG A 350 5.19 17.18 -14.38
CA ARG A 350 5.24 17.90 -15.66
C ARG A 350 5.18 19.43 -15.46
N LEU A 351 4.44 19.91 -14.46
CA LEU A 351 4.38 21.33 -14.10
C LEU A 351 5.56 21.80 -13.25
N LYS A 352 6.37 20.87 -12.71
CA LYS A 352 7.50 21.15 -11.80
C LYS A 352 7.10 21.94 -10.55
N LEU A 353 5.91 21.64 -10.02
CA LEU A 353 5.36 22.30 -8.84
C LEU A 353 5.57 21.46 -7.57
N SER A 354 5.71 22.12 -6.44
CA SER A 354 5.60 21.51 -5.12
C SER A 354 4.18 21.03 -4.83
N LEU A 355 4.02 20.18 -3.81
CA LEU A 355 2.69 19.72 -3.37
C LEU A 355 1.82 20.86 -2.85
N ALA A 356 2.43 21.89 -2.24
CA ALA A 356 1.71 23.08 -1.77
C ALA A 356 1.18 23.89 -2.96
N GLU A 357 2.01 24.16 -3.96
CA GLU A 357 1.59 24.84 -5.20
C GLU A 357 0.53 24.03 -5.96
N MET A 358 0.60 22.70 -5.96
CA MET A 358 -0.44 21.86 -6.56
C MET A 358 -1.79 21.97 -5.84
N LEU A 359 -1.81 22.21 -4.53
CA LEU A 359 -3.05 22.50 -3.82
C LEU A 359 -3.64 23.84 -4.27
N GLU A 360 -2.82 24.88 -4.47
CA GLU A 360 -3.29 26.16 -5.02
C GLU A 360 -3.86 26.00 -6.43
N VAL A 361 -3.16 25.24 -7.29
CA VAL A 361 -3.65 24.90 -8.64
C VAL A 361 -5.00 24.18 -8.58
N LEU A 362 -5.16 23.25 -7.64
CA LEU A 362 -6.41 22.52 -7.46
C LEU A 362 -7.57 23.45 -7.07
N GLU A 363 -7.35 24.38 -6.14
CA GLU A 363 -8.38 25.33 -5.68
C GLU A 363 -8.82 26.28 -6.80
N GLU A 364 -7.93 26.61 -7.75
CA GLU A 364 -8.26 27.42 -8.93
C GLU A 364 -9.10 26.64 -9.96
N VAL A 365 -8.80 25.35 -10.16
CA VAL A 365 -9.29 24.59 -11.32
C VAL A 365 -10.53 23.74 -11.03
N LEU A 366 -10.58 23.12 -9.86
CA LEU A 366 -11.65 22.18 -9.49
C LEU A 366 -12.60 22.85 -8.48
N HIS A 367 -13.88 22.90 -8.79
CA HIS A 367 -14.89 23.37 -7.83
C HIS A 367 -15.25 22.25 -6.84
N PRO A 368 -15.73 22.59 -5.63
CA PRO A 368 -16.02 21.61 -4.60
C PRO A 368 -17.26 20.75 -4.88
N GLU A 369 -18.23 21.21 -5.68
CA GLU A 369 -19.44 20.40 -5.94
C GLU A 369 -19.13 19.15 -6.80
N PRO A 370 -19.88 18.04 -6.63
CA PRO A 370 -19.71 16.86 -7.45
C PRO A 370 -19.93 17.14 -8.94
N TYR A 371 -19.05 16.59 -9.78
CA TYR A 371 -19.08 16.71 -11.23
C TYR A 371 -20.00 15.66 -11.86
N SER A 372 -20.78 16.04 -12.87
CA SER A 372 -21.48 15.08 -13.73
C SER A 372 -20.60 14.61 -14.91
N LEU A 373 -20.98 13.51 -15.56
CA LEU A 373 -20.31 13.07 -16.80
C LEU A 373 -20.46 14.07 -17.94
N GLU A 374 -21.59 14.76 -18.02
CA GLU A 374 -21.85 15.80 -19.02
C GLU A 374 -20.88 16.96 -18.84
N GLU A 375 -20.68 17.41 -17.60
CA GLU A 375 -19.77 18.50 -17.30
C GLU A 375 -18.31 18.10 -17.60
N ILE A 376 -17.88 16.93 -17.13
CA ILE A 376 -16.53 16.42 -17.42
C ILE A 376 -16.34 16.26 -18.93
N GLY A 377 -17.34 15.74 -19.62
CA GLY A 377 -17.34 15.58 -21.08
C GLY A 377 -17.18 16.91 -21.80
N GLN A 378 -17.93 17.94 -21.39
CA GLN A 378 -17.80 19.29 -21.93
C GLN A 378 -16.38 19.85 -21.70
N LYS A 379 -15.84 19.70 -20.49
CA LYS A 379 -14.48 20.18 -20.16
C LYS A 379 -13.41 19.44 -20.94
N LEU A 380 -13.54 18.14 -21.16
CA LEU A 380 -12.55 17.32 -21.88
C LEU A 380 -12.75 17.31 -23.40
N GLY A 381 -13.93 17.69 -23.91
CA GLY A 381 -14.28 17.56 -25.31
C GLY A 381 -14.63 16.11 -25.68
N MET A 382 -15.26 15.37 -24.77
CA MET A 382 -15.71 14.00 -24.94
C MET A 382 -17.21 13.91 -24.70
N SER A 383 -17.89 12.99 -25.39
CA SER A 383 -19.26 12.63 -25.03
C SER A 383 -19.29 11.77 -23.75
N PRO A 384 -20.40 11.78 -22.97
CA PRO A 384 -20.56 10.88 -21.83
C PRO A 384 -20.38 9.40 -22.18
N LYS A 385 -20.76 9.00 -23.41
CA LYS A 385 -20.55 7.63 -23.90
C LYS A 385 -19.05 7.31 -23.99
N GLN A 386 -18.24 8.20 -24.56
CA GLN A 386 -16.80 8.00 -24.66
C GLN A 386 -16.14 7.95 -23.28
N LEU A 387 -16.55 8.80 -22.33
CA LEU A 387 -16.04 8.74 -20.96
C LEU A 387 -16.28 7.37 -20.32
N ARG A 388 -17.49 6.81 -20.48
CA ARG A 388 -17.83 5.48 -19.95
C ARG A 388 -17.01 4.34 -20.55
N THR A 389 -16.67 4.43 -21.84
CA THR A 389 -16.00 3.33 -22.55
C THR A 389 -14.48 3.46 -22.60
N GLU A 390 -13.95 4.67 -22.53
CA GLU A 390 -12.52 4.94 -22.74
C GLU A 390 -11.78 5.35 -21.46
N VAL A 391 -12.49 5.83 -20.42
CA VAL A 391 -11.85 6.36 -19.19
C VAL A 391 -12.28 5.58 -17.94
N LEU A 392 -13.58 5.32 -17.80
CA LEU A 392 -14.13 4.62 -16.64
C LEU A 392 -13.86 3.12 -16.70
N SER A 393 -13.65 2.51 -15.53
CA SER A 393 -13.59 1.06 -15.38
C SER A 393 -14.98 0.42 -15.45
N GLN A 394 -15.05 -0.87 -15.76
CA GLN A 394 -16.30 -1.60 -15.99
C GLN A 394 -17.33 -1.43 -14.86
N ASN A 395 -16.91 -1.56 -13.60
CA ASN A 395 -17.79 -1.43 -12.42
C ASN A 395 -18.03 0.03 -11.96
N THR A 396 -17.67 1.01 -12.79
CA THR A 396 -17.86 2.44 -12.50
C THR A 396 -18.65 3.20 -13.57
N GLN A 397 -19.13 2.52 -14.61
CA GLN A 397 -19.82 3.14 -15.74
C GLN A 397 -21.18 3.78 -15.38
N ASP A 398 -21.81 3.27 -14.32
CA ASP A 398 -23.12 3.73 -13.82
C ASP A 398 -23.00 4.82 -12.73
N VAL A 399 -21.79 5.26 -12.41
CA VAL A 399 -21.56 6.34 -11.43
C VAL A 399 -22.08 7.65 -12.01
N ALA A 400 -23.02 8.28 -11.29
CA ALA A 400 -23.67 9.50 -11.75
C ALA A 400 -22.85 10.78 -11.50
N THR A 401 -22.10 10.83 -10.39
CA THR A 401 -21.36 12.03 -9.97
C THR A 401 -19.97 11.69 -9.40
N PHE A 402 -19.02 12.63 -9.51
CA PHE A 402 -17.62 12.44 -9.16
C PHE A 402 -17.10 13.61 -8.30
N LYS A 403 -16.53 13.32 -7.12
CA LYS A 403 -16.02 14.33 -6.18
C LYS A 403 -14.53 14.64 -6.43
N LEU A 404 -14.24 15.21 -7.60
CA LEU A 404 -12.88 15.40 -8.11
C LEU A 404 -12.01 16.26 -7.18
N TYR A 405 -12.55 17.38 -6.69
CA TYR A 405 -11.86 18.32 -5.81
C TYR A 405 -11.39 17.65 -4.52
N GLN A 406 -12.30 16.97 -3.81
CA GLN A 406 -12.01 16.36 -2.52
C GLN A 406 -10.96 15.25 -2.67
N ARG A 407 -11.05 14.45 -3.74
CA ARG A 407 -10.12 13.32 -3.95
C ARG A 407 -8.73 13.82 -4.25
N ALA A 408 -8.59 14.82 -5.13
CA ALA A 408 -7.29 15.37 -5.43
C ALA A 408 -6.70 16.16 -4.23
N LYS A 409 -7.52 16.88 -3.46
CA LYS A 409 -7.08 17.57 -2.23
C LYS A 409 -6.58 16.60 -1.16
N HIS A 410 -7.28 15.48 -0.98
CA HIS A 410 -6.79 14.38 -0.15
C HIS A 410 -5.43 13.90 -0.65
N VAL A 411 -5.32 13.53 -1.92
CA VAL A 411 -4.10 12.92 -2.48
C VAL A 411 -2.88 13.83 -2.33
N TYR A 412 -2.95 15.10 -2.74
CA TYR A 412 -1.80 16.00 -2.64
C TYR A 412 -1.41 16.27 -1.18
N SER A 413 -2.39 16.47 -0.29
CA SER A 413 -2.11 16.70 1.13
C SER A 413 -1.57 15.45 1.84
N GLU A 414 -2.04 14.26 1.47
CA GLU A 414 -1.57 12.97 2.01
C GLU A 414 -0.14 12.67 1.55
N ALA A 415 0.17 12.92 0.27
CA ALA A 415 1.53 12.82 -0.24
C ALA A 415 2.50 13.74 0.51
N ALA A 416 2.05 14.95 0.89
CA ALA A 416 2.86 15.88 1.68
C ALA A 416 3.09 15.35 3.10
N ARG A 417 2.06 14.77 3.73
CA ARG A 417 2.17 14.13 5.05
C ARG A 417 3.16 12.97 5.05
N VAL A 418 3.22 12.15 3.99
CA VAL A 418 4.22 11.07 3.87
C VAL A 418 5.65 11.61 3.89
N LEU A 419 5.92 12.67 3.12
CA LEU A 419 7.26 13.26 3.06
C LEU A 419 7.67 13.88 4.41
N GLU A 420 6.73 14.56 5.08
CA GLU A 420 6.97 15.13 6.42
C GLU A 420 7.15 14.04 7.48
N PHE A 421 6.36 12.95 7.43
CA PHE A 421 6.53 11.81 8.34
C PHE A 421 7.93 11.22 8.21
N LYS A 422 8.38 10.96 6.98
CA LYS A 422 9.73 10.47 6.69
C LYS A 422 10.81 11.42 7.19
N LYS A 423 10.61 12.73 6.99
CA LYS A 423 11.53 13.77 7.46
C LYS A 423 11.66 13.75 8.98
N ILE A 424 10.54 13.71 9.72
CA ILE A 424 10.55 13.65 11.19
C ILE A 424 11.22 12.36 11.69
N CYS A 425 10.97 11.20 11.05
CA CYS A 425 11.69 9.97 11.37
C CYS A 425 13.21 10.08 11.17
N THR A 426 13.65 10.87 10.18
CA THR A 426 15.07 11.06 9.86
C THR A 426 15.73 12.05 10.84
N GLU A 427 15.07 13.17 11.13
CA GLU A 427 15.57 14.23 12.01
C GLU A 427 15.49 13.85 13.50
N ALA A 428 14.53 12.98 13.86
CA ALA A 428 14.27 12.51 15.22
C ALA A 428 14.28 13.63 16.29
N PRO A 429 13.48 14.71 16.12
CA PRO A 429 13.36 15.76 17.13
C PRO A 429 12.79 15.21 18.44
N GLU A 430 12.99 15.94 19.55
CA GLU A 430 12.51 15.52 20.88
C GLU A 430 10.99 15.29 20.92
N ASP A 431 10.23 16.07 20.15
CA ASP A 431 8.78 15.96 20.03
C ASP A 431 8.30 15.08 18.85
N ALA A 432 9.18 14.23 18.29
CA ALA A 432 8.89 13.41 17.11
C ALA A 432 7.61 12.59 17.23
N LEU A 433 7.40 11.89 18.36
CA LEU A 433 6.21 11.06 18.56
C LEU A 433 4.91 11.87 18.47
N ARG A 434 4.90 13.08 19.02
CA ARG A 434 3.73 13.96 18.95
C ARG A 434 3.49 14.42 17.52
N ARG A 435 4.52 14.91 16.83
CA ARG A 435 4.41 15.39 15.44
C ARG A 435 3.98 14.30 14.46
N LEU A 436 4.52 13.09 14.62
CA LEU A 436 4.12 11.93 13.82
C LEU A 436 2.68 11.50 14.13
N GLY A 437 2.27 11.55 15.41
CA GLY A 437 0.89 11.29 15.82
C GLY A 437 -0.09 12.29 15.20
N ASP A 438 0.25 13.58 15.21
CA ASP A 438 -0.53 14.65 14.57
C ASP A 438 -0.72 14.38 13.08
N LEU A 439 0.33 13.93 12.37
CA LEU A 439 0.23 13.56 10.95
C LEU A 439 -0.69 12.36 10.71
N MET A 440 -0.65 11.33 11.58
CA MET A 440 -1.55 10.18 11.49
C MET A 440 -3.01 10.60 11.69
N ASN A 441 -3.28 11.46 12.67
CA ASN A 441 -4.63 11.97 12.94
C ASN A 441 -5.15 12.83 11.79
N GLN A 442 -4.30 13.67 11.20
CA GLN A 442 -4.63 14.46 10.00
C GLN A 442 -4.91 13.57 8.79
N SER A 443 -4.13 12.49 8.61
CA SER A 443 -4.39 11.49 7.58
C SER A 443 -5.77 10.85 7.78
N HIS A 444 -6.11 10.42 9.01
CA HIS A 444 -7.42 9.85 9.29
C HIS A 444 -8.57 10.81 8.98
N ALA A 445 -8.48 12.07 9.46
CA ALA A 445 -9.49 13.09 9.16
C ALA A 445 -9.62 13.32 7.65
N SER A 446 -8.51 13.33 6.91
CA SER A 446 -8.53 13.45 5.46
C SER A 446 -9.18 12.25 4.78
N CYS A 447 -8.89 11.02 5.21
CA CYS A 447 -9.53 9.80 4.71
C CYS A 447 -11.04 9.79 5.01
N ARG A 448 -11.45 10.24 6.21
CA ARG A 448 -12.87 10.30 6.62
C ARG A 448 -13.63 11.38 5.87
N ASP A 449 -13.12 12.60 5.87
CA ASP A 449 -13.89 13.80 5.47
C ASP A 449 -13.70 14.17 3.99
N LEU A 450 -12.49 14.00 3.45
CA LEU A 450 -12.20 14.30 2.04
C LEU A 450 -12.26 13.07 1.15
N TYR A 451 -11.68 11.96 1.58
CA TYR A 451 -11.70 10.74 0.76
C TYR A 451 -12.96 9.91 0.96
N GLU A 452 -13.69 10.11 2.06
CA GLU A 452 -14.90 9.36 2.39
C GLU A 452 -14.67 7.85 2.28
N CYS A 453 -13.56 7.38 2.89
CA CYS A 453 -13.18 5.97 2.98
C CYS A 453 -13.06 5.46 4.42
N SER A 454 -13.57 6.18 5.42
CA SER A 454 -13.77 5.63 6.76
C SER A 454 -15.15 4.94 6.88
N CYS A 455 -15.49 4.50 8.08
CA CYS A 455 -16.84 4.08 8.48
C CYS A 455 -17.07 4.38 9.97
N PRO A 456 -18.32 4.37 10.46
CA PRO A 456 -18.62 4.68 11.86
C PRO A 456 -17.85 3.81 12.86
N GLU A 457 -17.66 2.53 12.56
CA GLU A 457 -16.93 1.59 13.42
C GLU A 457 -15.43 1.88 13.47
N LEU A 458 -14.84 2.34 12.35
CA LEU A 458 -13.45 2.78 12.30
C LEU A 458 -13.27 4.10 13.06
N ASP A 459 -14.18 5.06 12.88
CA ASP A 459 -14.12 6.35 13.57
C ASP A 459 -14.21 6.14 15.08
N GLN A 460 -15.18 5.31 15.55
CA GLN A 460 -15.29 4.92 16.95
C GLN A 460 -14.02 4.24 17.46
N LEU A 461 -13.43 3.33 16.67
CA LEU A 461 -12.23 2.61 17.06
C LEU A 461 -11.03 3.56 17.19
N VAL A 462 -10.88 4.48 16.24
CA VAL A 462 -9.81 5.49 16.26
C VAL A 462 -9.95 6.39 17.49
N ASP A 463 -11.15 6.89 17.77
CA ASP A 463 -11.42 7.69 18.97
C ASP A 463 -11.11 6.91 20.25
N THR A 464 -11.50 5.63 20.30
CA THR A 464 -11.20 4.73 21.42
C THR A 464 -9.69 4.58 21.62
N CYS A 465 -8.94 4.32 20.55
CA CYS A 465 -7.48 4.21 20.62
C CYS A 465 -6.82 5.50 21.15
N LEU A 466 -7.26 6.67 20.68
CA LEU A 466 -6.76 7.96 21.15
C LEU A 466 -7.08 8.17 22.64
N GLN A 467 -8.30 7.82 23.07
CA GLN A 467 -8.72 7.90 24.46
C GLN A 467 -7.84 7.05 25.40
N PHE A 468 -7.40 5.87 24.96
CA PHE A 468 -6.59 4.95 25.75
C PHE A 468 -5.07 5.10 25.54
N GLY A 469 -4.63 6.23 24.98
CA GLY A 469 -3.23 6.65 25.04
C GLY A 469 -2.43 6.54 23.73
N ALA A 470 -3.07 6.24 22.60
CA ALA A 470 -2.41 6.44 21.30
C ALA A 470 -2.11 7.93 21.08
N VAL A 471 -0.91 8.24 20.60
CA VAL A 471 -0.53 9.60 20.19
C VAL A 471 -1.00 9.93 18.78
N GLY A 472 -1.23 8.90 17.96
CA GLY A 472 -1.87 9.03 16.65
C GLY A 472 -2.57 7.73 16.29
N SER A 473 -3.73 7.84 15.65
CA SER A 473 -4.53 6.69 15.23
C SER A 473 -5.27 6.99 13.93
N ARG A 474 -5.30 6.01 13.03
CA ARG A 474 -5.95 6.12 11.72
C ARG A 474 -6.36 4.77 11.19
N LEU A 475 -7.34 4.73 10.29
CA LEU A 475 -7.57 3.55 9.43
C LEU A 475 -6.31 3.18 8.65
N THR A 476 -6.15 1.92 8.25
CA THR A 476 -5.07 1.45 7.37
C THR A 476 -5.61 0.62 6.21
N GLY A 477 -4.99 0.75 5.03
CA GLY A 477 -5.46 0.13 3.81
C GLY A 477 -6.68 0.85 3.23
N ALA A 478 -7.45 0.17 2.40
CA ALA A 478 -8.55 0.79 1.64
C ALA A 478 -9.66 1.44 2.49
N GLY A 479 -9.81 1.08 3.77
CA GLY A 479 -10.89 1.56 4.61
C GLY A 479 -12.27 0.97 4.27
N TRP A 480 -13.32 1.74 4.54
CA TRP A 480 -14.73 1.33 4.61
C TRP A 480 -14.97 0.12 5.53
N GLY A 481 -14.15 0.02 6.58
CA GLY A 481 -14.02 -1.14 7.45
C GLY A 481 -12.56 -1.56 7.58
N GLY A 482 -12.33 -2.71 8.19
CA GLY A 482 -11.01 -3.25 8.46
C GLY A 482 -10.32 -2.61 9.65
N CYS A 483 -9.02 -2.41 9.56
CA CYS A 483 -8.17 -2.09 10.69
C CYS A 483 -7.84 -0.61 10.81
N ALA A 484 -7.57 -0.20 12.05
CA ALA A 484 -6.83 0.99 12.40
C ALA A 484 -5.40 0.62 12.81
N VAL A 485 -4.46 1.54 12.60
CA VAL A 485 -3.10 1.52 13.12
C VAL A 485 -2.94 2.69 14.09
N SER A 486 -2.43 2.38 15.28
CA SER A 486 -2.21 3.34 16.37
C SER A 486 -0.73 3.37 16.75
N MET A 487 -0.18 4.55 16.94
CA MET A 487 1.15 4.73 17.54
C MET A 487 0.97 4.99 19.03
N VAL A 488 1.51 4.10 19.87
CA VAL A 488 1.29 4.08 21.31
C VAL A 488 2.65 4.16 22.02
N PRO A 489 2.86 5.10 22.96
CA PRO A 489 4.06 5.11 23.80
C PRO A 489 4.24 3.77 24.52
N VAL A 490 5.47 3.25 24.58
CA VAL A 490 5.76 1.90 25.10
C VAL A 490 5.29 1.73 26.55
N ASP A 491 5.41 2.78 27.37
CA ASP A 491 4.95 2.83 28.76
C ASP A 491 3.42 2.76 28.92
N LYS A 492 2.66 3.03 27.85
CA LYS A 492 1.19 2.96 27.83
C LYS A 492 0.65 1.71 27.16
N LEU A 493 1.49 0.87 26.56
CA LEU A 493 1.05 -0.23 25.70
C LEU A 493 0.11 -1.21 26.41
N GLU A 494 0.44 -1.62 27.64
CA GLU A 494 -0.38 -2.57 28.39
C GLU A 494 -1.76 -1.99 28.73
N GLY A 495 -1.79 -0.77 29.25
CA GLY A 495 -3.04 -0.06 29.56
C GLY A 495 -3.88 0.24 28.31
N PHE A 496 -3.22 0.54 27.19
CA PHE A 496 -3.86 0.73 25.89
C PHE A 496 -4.57 -0.55 25.44
N LEU A 497 -3.87 -1.69 25.43
CA LEU A 497 -4.44 -2.96 24.98
C LEU A 497 -5.64 -3.36 25.85
N ALA A 498 -5.51 -3.26 27.17
CA ALA A 498 -6.60 -3.56 28.10
C ALA A 498 -7.80 -2.61 27.92
N GLY A 499 -7.54 -1.30 27.78
CA GLY A 499 -8.57 -0.28 27.62
C GLY A 499 -9.35 -0.43 26.32
N VAL A 500 -8.66 -0.61 25.19
CA VAL A 500 -9.29 -0.82 23.88
C VAL A 500 -10.08 -2.13 23.84
N LYS A 501 -9.54 -3.20 24.43
CA LYS A 501 -10.24 -4.49 24.59
C LYS A 501 -11.57 -4.31 25.33
N GLU A 502 -11.54 -3.65 26.48
CA GLU A 502 -12.73 -3.41 27.30
C GLU A 502 -13.75 -2.54 26.54
N ALA A 503 -13.31 -1.41 26.00
CA ALA A 503 -14.21 -0.40 25.45
C ALA A 503 -14.81 -0.77 24.09
N TYR A 504 -14.06 -1.46 23.22
CA TYR A 504 -14.48 -1.72 21.83
C TYR A 504 -14.91 -3.16 21.57
N TYR A 505 -14.20 -4.14 22.14
CA TYR A 505 -14.39 -5.56 21.82
C TYR A 505 -15.35 -6.26 22.78
N LYS A 506 -15.23 -6.02 24.09
CA LYS A 506 -15.93 -6.83 25.11
C LYS A 506 -17.45 -6.73 25.07
N HIS A 507 -18.00 -5.56 24.73
CA HIS A 507 -19.45 -5.33 24.71
C HIS A 507 -20.15 -5.80 23.43
N CYS A 508 -19.43 -6.45 22.51
CA CYS A 508 -19.99 -7.05 21.30
C CYS A 508 -19.48 -8.49 21.15
N GLY A 509 -20.36 -9.48 21.31
CA GLY A 509 -19.97 -10.89 21.29
C GLY A 509 -19.26 -11.33 20.00
N GLN A 510 -19.61 -10.74 18.85
CA GLN A 510 -18.93 -10.99 17.57
C GLN A 510 -17.49 -10.46 17.57
N ARG A 511 -17.27 -9.25 18.09
CA ARG A 511 -15.93 -8.64 18.18
C ARG A 511 -15.05 -9.36 19.20
N LEU A 512 -15.63 -9.69 20.36
CA LEU A 512 -14.92 -10.44 21.41
C LEU A 512 -14.40 -11.79 20.93
N ALA A 513 -15.18 -12.50 20.11
CA ALA A 513 -14.78 -13.80 19.55
C ALA A 513 -13.56 -13.71 18.61
N GLN A 514 -13.24 -12.53 18.09
CA GLN A 514 -12.14 -12.31 17.14
C GLN A 514 -10.97 -11.54 17.76
N GLU A 515 -11.05 -11.18 19.05
CA GLU A 515 -10.19 -10.19 19.70
C GLU A 515 -8.70 -10.54 19.64
N GLU A 516 -8.32 -11.78 19.95
CA GLU A 516 -6.90 -12.21 19.92
C GLU A 516 -6.25 -11.99 18.54
N SER A 517 -7.02 -12.11 17.46
CA SER A 517 -6.57 -11.86 16.09
C SER A 517 -6.79 -10.42 15.60
N SER A 518 -7.50 -9.62 16.40
CA SER A 518 -7.99 -8.30 16.01
C SER A 518 -7.27 -7.15 16.71
N LEU A 519 -6.66 -7.37 17.88
CA LEU A 519 -5.93 -6.34 18.62
C LEU A 519 -4.53 -6.82 18.99
N PHE A 520 -3.50 -6.31 18.31
CA PHE A 520 -2.13 -6.78 18.52
C PHE A 520 -1.08 -5.71 18.22
N ALA A 521 -0.01 -5.70 19.03
CA ALA A 521 1.17 -4.91 18.75
C ALA A 521 1.95 -5.53 17.57
N THR A 522 2.61 -4.68 16.78
CA THR A 522 3.37 -5.10 15.62
C THR A 522 4.68 -4.32 15.51
N HIS A 523 5.61 -4.89 14.76
CA HIS A 523 6.90 -4.28 14.43
C HIS A 523 7.23 -4.59 12.96
N PRO A 524 8.16 -3.85 12.33
CA PRO A 524 8.47 -4.10 10.92
C PRO A 524 9.01 -5.53 10.70
N GLY A 525 8.25 -6.33 9.97
CA GLY A 525 8.58 -7.70 9.58
C GLY A 525 9.46 -7.77 8.33
N GLY A 526 9.98 -8.96 8.04
CA GLY A 526 10.69 -9.24 6.79
C GLY A 526 9.75 -9.63 5.65
N GLY A 527 10.17 -9.37 4.41
CA GLY A 527 9.43 -9.67 3.19
C GLY A 527 9.26 -11.16 2.87
N ALA A 528 8.76 -11.40 1.67
CA ALA A 528 8.48 -12.73 1.13
C ALA A 528 9.75 -13.59 1.01
N ALA A 529 9.60 -14.89 1.25
CA ALA A 529 10.71 -15.85 1.27
C ALA A 529 10.24 -17.24 0.85
N VAL A 530 11.20 -18.05 0.40
CA VAL A 530 11.03 -19.48 0.11
C VAL A 530 11.70 -20.27 1.23
N PHE A 531 11.06 -21.34 1.69
CA PHE A 531 11.62 -22.24 2.68
C PHE A 531 11.81 -23.65 2.10
N LEU A 532 12.96 -24.24 2.39
CA LEU A 532 13.29 -25.62 2.07
C LEU A 532 13.53 -26.40 3.37
N GLU A 533 12.96 -27.59 3.45
CA GLU A 533 13.28 -28.53 4.53
C GLU A 533 14.74 -28.99 4.36
N ALA A 534 15.52 -28.80 5.42
CA ALA A 534 16.96 -29.09 5.48
C ALA A 534 17.28 -30.59 5.54
#